data_AF-A0A353ERX7-F1
#
_entry.id   AF-A0A353ERX7-F1
#
_cell.length_a   1.000
_cell.length_b   1.000
_cell.length_c   1.000
_cell.angle_alpha   90.00
_cell.angle_beta   90.00
_cell.angle_gamma   90.00
#
_symmetry.space_group_name_H-M   'P 1'
#
loop_
_entity.id
_entity.type
_entity.pdbx_description
1 polymer ?
#
loop_
_entity_poly.entity_id
_entity_poly.type
_entity_poly.pdbx_seq_one_letter_code
_entity_poly.pdbx_strand_id
1 'polypeptide(L)'
;MNFVEDYNQIHQNPVNRALHMVGIPAVLLSLPLFFWDWRWALGLFSVGWIFQFVGHAFEGKPPAFFSHPAYLIAGIGWWFRKVFRIKN
;
A
#
# COMPACT_ATOMS: atom_id res chain seq x y z
N MET A 1 -8.75 -13.59 -12.37
CA MET A 1 -7.62 -13.24 -11.50
C MET A 1 -8.16 -12.31 -10.42
N ASN A 2 -7.99 -12.66 -9.14
CA ASN A 2 -8.51 -11.85 -8.04
C ASN A 2 -7.34 -11.07 -7.45
N PHE A 3 -7.09 -9.86 -7.97
CA PHE A 3 -5.91 -9.08 -7.60
C PHE A 3 -5.77 -8.85 -6.10
N VAL A 4 -6.87 -8.78 -5.34
CA VAL A 4 -6.83 -8.60 -3.87
C VAL A 4 -6.38 -9.89 -3.17
N GLU A 5 -6.81 -11.05 -3.66
CA GLU A 5 -6.33 -12.35 -3.16
C GLU A 5 -4.85 -12.55 -3.50
N ASP A 6 -4.50 -12.27 -4.77
CA ASP A 6 -3.13 -12.38 -5.27
C ASP A 6 -2.19 -11.44 -4.49
N TYR A 7 -2.66 -10.24 -4.11
CA TYR A 7 -1.90 -9.29 -3.30
C TYR A 7 -1.40 -9.91 -1.99
N ASN A 8 -2.24 -10.70 -1.30
CA ASN A 8 -1.88 -11.35 -0.05
C ASN A 8 -0.85 -12.46 -0.23
N GLN A 9 -0.85 -13.10 -1.41
CA GLN A 9 0.07 -14.19 -1.76
C GLN A 9 1.45 -13.66 -2.19
N ILE A 10 1.51 -12.50 -2.85
CA ILE A 10 2.76 -11.92 -3.35
C ILE A 10 3.51 -11.07 -2.31
N HIS A 11 2.83 -10.63 -1.24
CA HIS A 11 3.43 -9.96 -0.08
C HIS A 11 3.32 -10.88 1.13
N GLN A 12 4.36 -11.67 1.45
CA GLN A 12 4.31 -12.63 2.55
C GLN A 12 5.14 -12.20 3.75
N ASN A 13 6.17 -11.39 3.53
CA ASN A 13 7.06 -10.92 4.58
C ASN A 13 6.28 -10.05 5.58
N PRO A 14 6.37 -10.33 6.90
CA PRO A 14 5.63 -9.57 7.91
C PRO A 14 6.05 -8.10 7.98
N VAL A 15 7.32 -7.78 7.73
CA VAL A 15 7.83 -6.40 7.69
C VAL A 15 7.25 -5.65 6.49
N ASN A 16 7.22 -6.28 5.31
CA ASN A 16 6.56 -5.71 4.14
C ASN A 16 5.10 -5.37 4.44
N ARG A 17 4.33 -6.36 4.93
CA ARG A 17 2.92 -6.18 5.27
C ARG A 17 2.71 -5.07 6.30
N ALA A 18 3.54 -4.98 7.34
CA ALA A 18 3.45 -3.94 8.35
C ALA A 18 3.70 -2.54 7.77
N LEU A 19 4.73 -2.39 6.95
CA LEU A 19 5.03 -1.12 6.29
C LEU A 19 3.96 -0.73 5.27
N HIS A 20 3.36 -1.69 4.57
CA HIS A 20 2.21 -1.45 3.68
C HIS A 20 0.96 -1.05 4.47
N MET A 21 0.71 -1.65 5.64
CA MET A 21 -0.41 -1.28 6.51
C MET A 21 -0.37 0.20 6.95
N VAL A 22 0.82 0.80 7.04
CA VAL A 22 1.02 2.22 7.35
C VAL A 22 1.11 3.07 6.08
N GLY A 23 1.82 2.59 5.07
CA GLY A 23 2.10 3.33 3.84
C GLY A 23 0.87 3.54 2.96
N ILE A 24 0.02 2.52 2.80
CA ILE A 24 -1.22 2.62 2.00
C ILE A 24 -2.14 3.75 2.51
N PRO A 25 -2.54 3.80 3.79
CA PRO A 25 -3.40 4.87 4.28
C PRO A 25 -2.70 6.22 4.25
N ALA A 26 -1.38 6.31 4.46
CA ALA A 26 -0.64 7.57 4.32
C ALA A 26 -0.74 8.14 2.89
N VAL A 27 -0.55 7.31 1.88
CA VAL A 27 -0.74 7.71 0.47
C VAL A 27 -2.20 8.10 0.23
N LEU A 28 -3.18 7.31 0.70
CA LEU A 28 -4.61 7.63 0.51
C LEU A 28 -5.02 8.95 1.18
N LEU A 29 -4.56 9.21 2.40
CA LEU A 29 -4.85 10.44 3.14
C LEU A 29 -4.18 11.67 2.51
N SER A 30 -3.03 11.49 1.85
CA SER A 30 -2.36 12.60 1.18
C SER A 30 -3.19 13.20 0.02
N LEU A 31 -4.01 12.39 -0.65
CA LEU A 31 -4.78 12.82 -1.82
C LEU A 31 -5.82 13.91 -1.51
N PRO A 32 -6.75 13.73 -0.53
CA PRO A 32 -7.65 14.81 -0.15
C PRO A 32 -6.92 15.96 0.54
N LEU A 33 -5.87 15.67 1.32
CA LEU A 33 -5.08 16.70 2.00
C LEU A 33 -4.37 17.65 1.03
N PHE A 34 -4.08 17.21 -0.19
CA PHE A 34 -3.47 18.07 -1.21
C PHE A 34 -4.27 19.35 -1.46
N PHE A 35 -5.60 19.29 -1.38
CA PHE A 35 -6.50 20.42 -1.57
C PHE A 35 -6.68 21.30 -0.31
N TRP A 36 -6.18 20.84 0.84
CA TRP A 36 -6.24 21.57 2.11
C TRP A 36 -4.88 22.17 2.50
N ASP A 37 -3.84 21.34 2.51
CA ASP A 37 -2.45 21.73 2.72
C ASP A 37 -1.52 20.80 1.94
N TRP A 38 -1.02 21.31 0.80
CA TRP A 38 -0.17 20.55 -0.11
C TRP A 38 1.17 20.14 0.51
N ARG A 39 1.65 20.81 1.57
CA ARG A 39 2.93 20.47 2.23
C ARG A 39 2.78 19.20 3.04
N TRP A 40 1.69 19.12 3.82
CA TRP A 40 1.35 17.89 4.53
C TRP A 40 1.04 16.74 3.58
N ALA A 41 0.32 17.02 2.49
CA ALA A 41 0.07 16.04 1.44
C ALA A 41 1.37 15.49 0.85
N LEU A 42 2.29 16.36 0.45
CA LEU A 42 3.58 15.95 -0.11
C LEU A 42 4.37 15.11 0.90
N GLY A 43 4.44 15.55 2.16
CA GLY A 43 5.12 14.80 3.22
C GLY A 43 4.53 13.39 3.41
N LEU A 44 3.21 13.28 3.54
CA LEU A 44 2.53 11.98 3.70
C LEU A 44 2.66 11.10 2.46
N PHE A 45 2.54 11.67 1.27
CA PHE A 45 2.71 10.94 0.01
C PHE A 45 4.11 10.34 -0.08
N SER A 46 5.15 11.15 0.13
CA SER A 46 6.54 10.71 0.09
C SER A 46 6.84 9.65 1.15
N VAL A 47 6.46 9.89 2.41
CA VAL A 47 6.69 8.92 3.51
C VAL A 47 5.92 7.62 3.27
N GLY A 48 4.66 7.71 2.83
CA GLY A 48 3.84 6.54 2.53
C GLY A 48 4.40 5.66 1.42
N TRP A 49 4.98 6.27 0.38
CA TRP A 49 5.71 5.53 -0.66
C TRP A 49 7.02 4.95 -0.15
N ILE A 50 7.81 5.71 0.62
CA ILE A 50 9.07 5.21 1.20
C ILE A 50 8.81 3.94 2.03
N PHE A 51 7.79 3.93 2.88
CA PHE A 51 7.45 2.73 3.66
C PHE A 51 7.12 1.54 2.77
N GLN A 52 6.32 1.71 1.73
CA GLN A 52 5.99 0.62 0.79
C GLN A 52 7.24 0.11 0.05
N PHE A 53 8.09 0.99 -0.47
CA PHE A 53 9.33 0.59 -1.14
C PHE A 53 10.33 -0.09 -0.19
N VAL A 54 10.49 0.41 1.03
CA VAL A 54 11.31 -0.24 2.06
C VAL A 54 10.76 -1.62 2.39
N GLY A 55 9.43 -1.76 2.50
CA GLY A 55 8.78 -3.06 2.64
C GLY A 55 9.13 -4.03 1.52
N HIS A 56 9.15 -3.56 0.28
CA HIS A 56 9.59 -4.36 -0.87
C HIS A 56 11.07 -4.73 -0.85
N ALA A 57 11.93 -3.86 -0.31
CA ALA A 57 13.34 -4.19 -0.09
C ALA A 57 13.51 -5.38 0.88
N PHE A 58 12.69 -5.46 1.93
CA PHE A 58 12.66 -6.61 2.85
C PHE A 58 12.01 -7.87 2.24
N GLU A 59 11.02 -7.71 1.36
CA GLU A 59 10.40 -8.84 0.63
C GLU A 59 11.36 -9.43 -0.43
N GLY A 60 12.32 -8.65 -0.93
CA GLY A 60 13.23 -9.06 -1.99
C GLY A 60 12.57 -9.17 -3.37
N LYS A 61 11.34 -8.66 -3.51
CA LYS A 61 10.56 -8.66 -4.75
C LYS A 61 10.18 -7.24 -5.14
N PRO A 62 10.19 -6.89 -6.44
CA PRO A 62 9.74 -5.59 -6.89
C PRO A 62 8.25 -5.37 -6.59
N PRO A 63 7.82 -4.11 -6.49
CA PRO A 63 6.41 -3.76 -6.37
C PRO A 63 5.54 -4.36 -7.48
N ALA A 64 4.44 -5.00 -7.08
CA ALA A 64 3.57 -5.74 -7.99
C ALA A 64 2.96 -4.85 -9.09
N PHE A 65 2.73 -3.57 -8.81
CA PHE A 65 2.15 -2.63 -9.77
C PHE A 65 3.06 -2.33 -10.97
N PHE A 66 4.35 -2.67 -10.91
CA PHE A 66 5.22 -2.64 -12.10
C PHE A 66 4.83 -3.67 -13.15
N SER A 67 4.18 -4.78 -12.74
CA SER A 67 3.64 -5.76 -13.69
C SER A 67 2.24 -5.38 -14.18
N HIS A 68 1.38 -4.86 -13.30
CA HIS A 68 0.04 -4.44 -13.66
C HIS A 68 -0.52 -3.35 -12.71
N PRO A 69 -0.97 -2.19 -13.22
CA PRO A 69 -1.44 -1.07 -12.38
C PRO A 69 -2.59 -1.41 -11.43
N ALA A 70 -3.41 -2.43 -11.75
CA ALA A 70 -4.49 -2.90 -10.88
C ALA A 70 -4.03 -3.28 -9.46
N TYR A 71 -2.75 -3.64 -9.26
CA TYR A 71 -2.20 -3.90 -7.92
C TYR A 71 -2.18 -2.68 -6.99
N LEU A 72 -2.23 -1.45 -7.53
CA LEU A 72 -2.41 -0.24 -6.71
C LEU A 72 -3.79 -0.24 -6.03
N ILE A 73 -4.84 -0.56 -6.79
CA ILE A 73 -6.21 -0.64 -6.29
C ILE A 73 -6.38 -1.88 -5.42
N ALA A 74 -5.75 -3.00 -5.79
CA ALA A 74 -5.78 -4.22 -4.99
C ALA A 74 -5.18 -4.01 -3.59
N GLY A 75 -4.11 -3.21 -3.47
CA GLY A 75 -3.54 -2.84 -2.17
C GLY A 75 -4.54 -2.14 -1.26
N ILE A 76 -5.36 -1.22 -1.81
CA ILE A 76 -6.45 -0.56 -1.06
C ILE A 76 -7.48 -1.58 -0.58
N GLY A 77 -7.90 -2.48 -1.47
CA GLY A 77 -8.85 -3.56 -1.13
C GLY A 77 -8.31 -4.51 -0.06
N TRP A 78 -7.04 -4.90 -0.16
CA TRP A 78 -6.36 -5.73 0.84
C TRP A 78 -6.27 -5.02 2.19
N TRP A 79 -5.88 -3.74 2.21
CA TRP A 79 -5.80 -2.93 3.43
C TRP A 79 -7.16 -2.84 4.12
N PHE A 80 -8.22 -2.53 3.35
CA PHE A 80 -9.57 -2.46 3.86
C PHE A 80 -10.03 -3.79 4.49
N ARG A 81 -9.83 -4.91 3.78
CA ARG A 81 -10.17 -6.25 4.32
C ARG A 81 -9.40 -6.54 5.61
N LYS A 82 -8.13 -6.14 5.71
CA LYS A 82 -7.30 -6.38 6.89
C LYS A 82 -7.75 -5.54 8.09
N VAL A 83 -8.02 -4.25 7.89
CA VAL A 83 -8.48 -3.32 8.93
C VAL A 83 -9.85 -3.74 9.46
N PHE A 84 -10.79 -4.04 8.57
CA PHE A 84 -12.16 -4.40 8.94
C PHE A 84 -12.35 -5.90 9.19
N ARG A 85 -11.27 -6.69 9.14
CA ARG A 85 -11.28 -8.15 9.38
C ARG A 85 -12.33 -8.89 8.55
N ILE A 86 -12.48 -8.49 7.29
CA ILE A 86 -13.41 -9.13 6.34
C ILE A 86 -12.80 -10.45 5.88
N LYS A 87 -13.55 -11.54 5.98
CA LYS A 87 -13.13 -12.87 5.53
C LYS A 87 -13.20 -12.95 4.00
N ASN A 88 -12.25 -13.66 3.40
CA ASN A 88 -12.24 -14.02 1.98
C ASN A 88 -13.22 -15.15 1.71
#